data_AF-Q4JIK0-F1
#
_entry.id   AF-Q4JIK0-F1
#
_cell.length_a   1.000
_cell.length_b   1.000
_cell.length_c   1.000
_cell.angle_alpha   90.00
_cell.angle_beta   90.00
_cell.angle_gamma   90.00
#
_symmetry.space_group_name_H-M   'P 1'
#
loop_
_entity.id
_entity.type
_entity.pdbx_description
1 polymer ?
#
loop_
_entity_poly.entity_id
_entity_poly.type
_entity_poly.pdbx_seq_one_letter_code
_entity_poly.pdbx_strand_id
1 'polypeptide(L)'
;GVPDVAEYSLFPDSPKWTSNVVTYRVVSHPRELSLVIVNQLVAKALKMWSEEIPLHFKRVSWGTADIMIGFARGAHGDPYPFDGPGNTLAHAFSPGPGLGGDAHFDEDER
;
A
#
# COMPACT_ATOMS: atom_id res chain seq x y z
N GLY A 1 11.33 4.29 3.72
CA GLY A 1 11.04 3.31 2.67
C GLY A 1 11.15 3.92 1.29
N VAL A 2 10.31 4.92 0.99
CA VAL A 2 10.33 5.60 -0.32
C VAL A 2 11.48 6.63 -0.38
N PRO A 3 12.27 6.73 -1.47
CA PRO A 3 13.35 7.70 -1.60
C PRO A 3 12.88 9.16 -1.66
N ASP A 4 13.56 10.06 -0.94
CA ASP A 4 13.23 11.50 -0.89
C ASP A 4 13.86 12.35 -2.03
N VAL A 5 14.86 11.81 -2.74
CA VAL A 5 15.72 12.58 -3.69
C VAL A 5 15.58 12.09 -5.14
N ALA A 6 14.38 11.67 -5.54
CA ALA A 6 14.04 11.61 -6.96
C ALA A 6 13.45 12.96 -7.37
N GLU A 7 14.12 13.67 -8.28
CA GLU A 7 13.77 15.01 -8.79
C GLU A 7 12.26 15.21 -8.97
N TYR A 8 11.66 16.21 -8.28
CA TYR A 8 10.41 17.00 -8.50
C TYR A 8 9.25 16.45 -9.39
N SER A 9 9.24 15.18 -9.74
CA SER A 9 8.28 14.47 -10.55
C SER A 9 8.16 13.12 -9.85
N LEU A 10 7.08 12.97 -9.09
CA LEU A 10 6.92 11.89 -8.11
C LEU A 10 7.21 10.50 -8.69
N PHE A 11 7.06 10.30 -9.99
CA PHE A 11 7.62 9.19 -10.76
C PHE A 11 7.72 9.64 -12.24
N PRO A 12 8.62 9.05 -13.07
CA PRO A 12 8.56 9.22 -14.53
C PRO A 12 7.13 8.97 -15.03
N ASP A 13 6.66 9.78 -15.97
CA ASP A 13 5.33 9.67 -16.61
C ASP A 13 4.10 10.06 -15.76
N SER A 14 4.28 10.63 -14.55
CA SER A 14 3.15 11.10 -13.70
C SER A 14 2.05 10.05 -13.53
N PRO A 15 2.39 8.85 -13.00
CA PRO A 15 1.48 7.72 -12.91
C PRO A 15 0.24 8.09 -12.10
N LYS A 16 -0.91 7.75 -12.68
CA LYS A 16 -2.23 8.03 -12.14
C LYS A 16 -3.15 6.86 -12.42
N TRP A 17 -4.10 6.65 -11.52
CA TRP A 17 -5.20 5.73 -11.79
C TRP A 17 -5.98 6.21 -13.02
N THR A 18 -6.25 5.31 -13.96
CA THR A 18 -7.06 5.58 -15.15
C THR A 18 -8.56 5.52 -14.87
N SER A 19 -8.93 4.95 -13.72
CA SER A 19 -10.29 4.82 -13.21
C SER A 19 -10.44 5.62 -11.92
N ASN A 20 -11.61 6.23 -11.74
CA ASN A 20 -11.99 6.87 -10.47
C ASN A 20 -12.38 5.84 -9.40
N VAL A 21 -12.62 4.59 -9.77
CA VAL A 21 -12.81 3.49 -8.82
C VAL A 21 -11.52 2.71 -8.72
N VAL A 22 -10.91 2.69 -7.54
CA VAL A 22 -9.68 1.97 -7.22
C VAL A 22 -10.01 0.85 -6.25
N THR A 23 -9.72 -0.38 -6.63
CA THR A 23 -9.94 -1.55 -5.78
C THR A 23 -8.77 -1.78 -4.84
N TYR A 24 -9.04 -2.22 -3.62
CA TYR A 24 -7.97 -2.61 -2.69
C TYR A 24 -8.29 -3.91 -1.97
N ARG A 25 -7.24 -4.62 -1.56
CA ARG A 25 -7.34 -5.86 -0.81
C ARG A 25 -6.24 -5.98 0.23
N VAL A 26 -6.64 -6.25 1.46
CA VAL A 26 -5.71 -6.64 2.53
C VAL A 26 -5.41 -8.14 2.39
N VAL A 27 -4.16 -8.49 2.14
CA VAL A 27 -3.72 -9.88 1.91
C VAL A 27 -3.11 -10.53 3.14
N SER A 28 -2.53 -9.75 4.05
CA SER A 28 -2.03 -10.21 5.35
C SER A 28 -2.25 -9.15 6.42
N HIS A 29 -2.02 -9.50 7.68
CA HIS A 29 -2.12 -8.61 8.84
C HIS A 29 -1.00 -8.97 9.84
N PRO A 30 -0.54 -8.03 10.68
CA PRO A 30 0.47 -8.32 11.70
C PRO A 30 -0.14 -9.20 12.80
N ARG A 31 0.71 -9.87 13.58
CA ARG A 31 0.26 -10.80 14.63
C ARG A 31 -0.51 -10.10 15.75
N GLU A 32 -0.18 -8.85 16.00
CA GLU A 32 -0.67 -8.01 17.08
C GLU A 32 -2.08 -7.49 16.80
N LEU A 33 -2.50 -7.43 15.53
CA LEU A 33 -3.81 -6.89 15.13
C LEU A 33 -4.63 -7.93 14.39
N SER A 34 -5.92 -8.04 14.75
CA SER A 34 -6.84 -8.86 13.97
C SER A 34 -7.07 -8.29 12.57
N LEU A 35 -7.34 -9.18 11.61
CA LEU A 35 -7.70 -8.78 10.25
C LEU A 35 -8.88 -7.79 10.20
N VAL A 36 -9.83 -7.88 11.14
CA VAL A 36 -10.96 -6.94 11.23
C VAL A 36 -10.48 -5.52 11.54
N ILE A 37 -9.59 -5.37 12.51
CA ILE A 37 -9.02 -4.07 12.88
C ILE A 37 -8.22 -3.49 11.72
N VAL A 38 -7.37 -4.30 11.07
CA VAL A 38 -6.59 -3.84 9.90
C VAL A 38 -7.50 -3.38 8.77
N ASN A 39 -8.55 -4.14 8.45
CA ASN A 39 -9.52 -3.73 7.43
C ASN A 39 -10.20 -2.39 7.78
N GLN A 40 -10.54 -2.16 9.06
CA GLN A 40 -11.13 -0.90 9.51
C GLN A 40 -10.16 0.27 9.38
N LEU A 41 -8.89 0.07 9.76
CA LEU A 41 -7.85 1.10 9.67
C LEU A 41 -7.54 1.46 8.22
N VAL A 42 -7.38 0.46 7.36
CA VAL A 42 -7.17 0.68 5.92
C VAL A 42 -8.35 1.41 5.28
N ALA A 43 -9.59 0.98 5.57
CA ALA A 43 -10.78 1.64 5.06
C ALA A 43 -10.86 3.11 5.51
N LYS A 44 -10.50 3.38 6.78
CA LYS A 44 -10.43 4.74 7.31
C LYS A 44 -9.36 5.58 6.61
N ALA A 45 -8.17 5.02 6.40
CA ALA A 45 -7.07 5.70 5.71
C ALA A 45 -7.45 6.09 4.28
N LEU A 46 -8.00 5.16 3.51
CA LEU A 46 -8.44 5.40 2.14
C LEU A 46 -9.65 6.35 2.07
N LYS A 47 -10.53 6.33 3.08
CA LYS A 47 -11.65 7.27 3.17
C LYS A 47 -11.19 8.71 3.25
N MET A 48 -10.15 8.99 4.05
CA MET A 48 -9.58 10.35 4.18
C MET A 48 -9.12 10.89 2.82
N TRP A 49 -8.53 10.06 1.96
CA TRP A 49 -8.20 10.46 0.60
C TRP A 49 -9.45 10.70 -0.25
N SER A 50 -10.43 9.78 -0.23
CA SER A 50 -11.65 9.92 -1.04
C SER A 50 -12.52 11.14 -0.70
N GLU A 51 -12.31 11.76 0.46
CA GLU A 51 -12.99 13.00 0.85
C GLU A 51 -12.43 14.23 0.12
N GLU A 52 -11.17 14.16 -0.34
CA GLU A 52 -10.44 15.29 -0.93
C GLU A 52 -10.19 15.15 -2.44
N ILE A 53 -10.22 13.92 -2.98
CA ILE A 53 -9.99 13.64 -4.40
C ILE A 53 -11.14 12.82 -5.00
N PRO A 54 -11.39 12.91 -6.32
CA PRO A 54 -12.49 12.20 -6.98
C PRO A 54 -12.19 10.70 -7.20
N LEU A 55 -11.56 10.03 -6.21
CA LEU A 55 -11.33 8.60 -6.19
C LEU A 55 -12.25 7.92 -5.18
N HIS A 56 -12.76 6.75 -5.56
CA HIS A 56 -13.59 5.88 -4.75
C HIS A 56 -12.84 4.57 -4.52
N PHE A 57 -12.53 4.28 -3.26
CA PHE A 57 -11.84 3.06 -2.88
C PHE A 57 -12.83 1.94 -2.56
N LYS A 58 -12.73 0.82 -3.29
CA LYS A 58 -13.61 -0.34 -3.12
C LYS A 58 -12.84 -1.56 -2.65
N ARG A 59 -13.19 -2.08 -1.47
CA ARG A 59 -12.59 -3.32 -0.99
C ARG A 59 -13.07 -4.52 -1.81
N VAL A 60 -12.15 -5.41 -2.18
CA VAL A 60 -12.46 -6.71 -2.78
C VAL A 60 -11.95 -7.85 -1.88
N SER A 61 -12.66 -8.97 -1.88
CA SER A 61 -12.38 -10.13 -1.01
C SER A 61 -11.54 -11.22 -1.68
N TRP A 62 -11.49 -11.26 -3.00
CA TRP A 62 -10.76 -12.27 -3.77
C TRP A 62 -10.16 -11.66 -5.04
N GLY A 63 -9.22 -12.39 -5.64
CA GLY A 63 -8.50 -11.94 -6.84
C GLY A 63 -7.48 -10.84 -6.56
N THR A 64 -6.90 -10.33 -7.64
CA THR A 64 -5.97 -9.19 -7.62
C THR A 64 -6.77 -7.89 -7.62
N ALA A 65 -6.32 -6.92 -6.81
CA ALA A 65 -6.87 -5.57 -6.73
C ALA A 65 -5.86 -4.57 -7.32
N ASP A 66 -6.29 -3.31 -7.49
CA ASP A 66 -5.39 -2.21 -7.90
C ASP A 66 -4.36 -1.89 -6.80
N ILE A 67 -4.72 -2.11 -5.53
CA ILE A 67 -3.83 -1.93 -4.38
C ILE A 67 -3.88 -3.20 -3.53
N MET A 68 -2.79 -3.97 -3.54
CA MET A 68 -2.59 -5.09 -2.61
C MET A 68 -1.86 -4.58 -1.36
N ILE A 69 -2.43 -4.85 -0.19
CA ILE A 69 -1.92 -4.36 1.09
C ILE A 69 -1.44 -5.55 1.92
N GLY A 70 -0.14 -5.59 2.18
CA GLY A 70 0.51 -6.70 2.87
C GLY A 70 1.45 -6.24 3.99
N PHE A 71 1.66 -7.15 4.94
CA PHE A 71 2.65 -7.09 6.00
C PHE A 71 3.67 -8.19 5.76
N ALA A 72 4.96 -7.85 5.84
CA ALA A 72 6.05 -8.77 5.56
C ALA A 72 7.33 -8.39 6.31
N ARG A 73 8.33 -9.28 6.28
CA ARG A 73 9.66 -9.08 6.91
C ARG A 73 10.77 -9.33 5.90
N GLY A 74 11.88 -8.61 6.03
CA GLY A 74 13.06 -8.84 5.18
C GLY A 74 12.73 -8.82 3.69
N ALA A 75 13.28 -9.77 2.94
CA ALA A 75 12.95 -9.96 1.52
C ALA A 75 11.56 -10.54 1.32
N HIS A 76 10.69 -9.83 0.61
CA HIS A 76 9.25 -10.13 0.55
C HIS A 76 8.64 -10.08 -0.85
N GLY A 77 9.43 -10.35 -1.89
CA GLY A 77 8.94 -10.55 -3.26
C GLY A 77 9.02 -9.32 -4.16
N ASP A 78 9.57 -8.21 -3.67
CA ASP A 78 9.95 -7.04 -4.46
C ASP A 78 11.45 -6.71 -4.25
N PRO A 79 12.02 -5.73 -4.99
CA PRO A 79 13.43 -5.36 -4.87
C PRO A 79 13.83 -4.60 -3.59
N TYR A 80 12.90 -4.34 -2.67
CA TYR A 80 13.08 -3.46 -1.51
C TYR A 80 12.87 -4.22 -0.20
N PRO A 81 13.84 -5.03 0.26
CA PRO A 81 13.68 -5.75 1.52
C PRO A 81 13.55 -4.81 2.73
N PHE A 82 12.75 -5.20 3.72
CA PHE A 82 12.69 -4.52 5.02
C PHE A 82 13.94 -4.81 5.87
N ASP A 83 14.25 -3.90 6.78
CA ASP A 83 15.50 -3.88 7.55
C ASP A 83 15.34 -4.24 9.04
N GLY A 84 14.12 -4.57 9.48
CA GLY A 84 13.81 -4.90 10.86
C GLY A 84 13.50 -3.66 11.71
N PRO A 85 13.41 -3.81 13.04
CA PRO A 85 12.79 -2.79 13.88
C PRO A 85 13.49 -1.43 13.87
N GLY A 86 12.70 -0.35 13.76
CA GLY A 86 13.09 1.03 14.04
C GLY A 86 13.54 1.85 12.84
N ASN A 87 13.40 1.35 11.61
CA ASN A 87 13.78 2.06 10.38
C ASN A 87 12.63 2.11 9.37
N THR A 88 12.60 1.21 8.38
CA THR A 88 11.65 1.30 7.27
C THR A 88 10.31 0.71 7.67
N LEU A 89 9.39 1.58 8.08
CA LEU A 89 8.06 1.15 8.53
C LEU A 89 7.19 0.56 7.42
N ALA A 90 7.34 1.08 6.20
CA ALA A 90 6.53 0.72 5.05
C ALA A 90 7.12 1.29 3.74
N HIS A 91 6.65 0.75 2.63
CA HIS A 91 6.76 1.38 1.31
C HIS A 91 5.51 1.11 0.47
N ALA A 92 5.35 1.87 -0.61
CA ALA A 92 4.32 1.65 -1.60
C ALA A 92 4.85 1.98 -2.99
N PHE A 93 4.22 1.41 -4.01
CA PHE A 93 4.52 1.68 -5.41
C PHE A 93 3.53 2.66 -6.02
N SER A 94 3.97 3.39 -7.04
CA SER A 94 3.10 4.27 -7.81
C SER A 94 2.01 3.51 -8.57
N PRO A 95 0.89 4.17 -8.94
CA PRO A 95 -0.16 3.54 -9.74
C PRO A 95 0.38 2.88 -11.02
N GLY A 96 0.02 1.61 -11.25
CA GLY A 96 0.50 0.88 -12.42
C GLY A 96 0.12 -0.60 -12.40
N PRO A 97 0.52 -1.38 -13.42
CA PRO A 97 0.32 -2.82 -13.44
C PRO A 97 1.29 -3.55 -12.50
N GLY A 98 0.97 -4.80 -12.15
CA GLY A 98 1.84 -5.65 -11.35
C GLY A 98 1.88 -5.20 -9.89
N LEU A 99 3.07 -4.80 -9.41
CA LEU A 99 3.25 -4.21 -8.07
C LEU A 99 2.75 -2.77 -7.98
N GLY A 100 2.40 -2.13 -9.09
CA GLY A 100 1.98 -0.74 -9.11
C GLY A 100 0.74 -0.51 -8.24
N GLY A 101 0.86 0.38 -7.25
CA GLY A 101 -0.18 0.66 -6.27
C GLY A 101 -0.08 -0.16 -4.98
N ASP A 102 0.69 -1.26 -4.96
CA ASP A 102 0.81 -2.11 -3.78
C ASP A 102 1.48 -1.36 -2.62
N ALA A 103 1.05 -1.68 -1.40
CA ALA A 103 1.57 -1.08 -0.17
C ALA A 103 1.99 -2.20 0.79
N HIS A 104 3.25 -2.16 1.20
CA HIS A 104 3.86 -3.13 2.10
C HIS A 104 4.26 -2.46 3.41
N PHE A 105 3.95 -3.12 4.51
CA PHE A 105 4.26 -2.67 5.87
C PHE A 105 5.23 -3.68 6.51
N ASP A 106 6.22 -3.19 7.25
CA ASP A 106 7.15 -4.05 7.96
C ASP A 106 6.45 -4.69 9.17
N GLU A 107 6.47 -6.02 9.25
CA GLU A 107 5.89 -6.81 10.34
C GLU A 107 6.80 -6.90 11.57
N ASP A 108 8.04 -6.41 11.50
CA ASP A 108 8.93 -6.31 12.65
C ASP A 108 8.73 -5.01 13.46
N GLU A 109 7.90 -4.08 12.97
CA GLU A 109 7.51 -2.86 13.68
C GLU A 109 6.36 -3.09 14.68
N ARG A 110 6.32 -2.28 15.75
CA ARG A 110 5.37 -2.41 16.88
C ARG A 110 4.50 -1.19 17.12
#